data_AF-A0A7K4IIZ0-F1
#
_entry.id   AF-A0A7K4IIZ0-F1
#
_cell.length_a   1.000
_cell.length_b   1.000
_cell.length_c   1.000
_cell.angle_alpha   90.00
_cell.angle_beta   90.00
_cell.angle_gamma   90.00
#
_symmetry.space_group_name_H-M   'P 1'
#
loop_
_entity.id
_entity.type
_entity.pdbx_description
1 polymer ?
#
loop_
_entity_poly.entity_id
_entity_poly.type
_entity_poly.pdbx_seq_one_letter_code
_entity_poly.pdbx_strand_id
1 'polypeptide(L)'
;MRRQVQLAKIVSGILLFPALVWSLIAIDVVVKNGIYSYTFVPPLPFRIHALSLLNMAIFYVVTFLTILPHKPLKNFSIALSSLFLSNTIYELIFGILYDWTSLIVTLPLVSGGIILLLFLNGRFHFLTRDKDHLLLFILCFSTLIALMLILNQTGFFAEMHLYLTGQSMKDPHNMLWILSKVLSVWMLFPLLNVLSAKMGRTR
;
A
#
# COMPACT_ATOMS: atom_id res chain seq x y z
N MET A 1 -25.16 -22.01 -12.48
CA MET A 1 -24.31 -22.04 -11.26
C MET A 1 -22.86 -22.46 -11.54
N ARG A 2 -22.56 -23.65 -12.12
CA ARG A 2 -21.16 -24.08 -12.40
C ARG A 2 -20.34 -23.12 -13.27
N ARG A 3 -20.90 -22.59 -14.37
CA ARG A 3 -20.21 -21.63 -15.25
C ARG A 3 -19.82 -20.31 -14.56
N GLN A 4 -20.67 -19.79 -13.68
CA GLN A 4 -20.38 -18.55 -12.92
C GLN A 4 -19.26 -18.76 -11.90
N VAL A 5 -19.23 -19.92 -11.23
CA VAL A 5 -18.15 -20.29 -10.31
C VAL A 5 -16.82 -20.43 -11.06
N GLN A 6 -16.84 -21.04 -12.25
CA GLN A 6 -15.65 -21.19 -13.09
C GLN A 6 -15.12 -19.84 -13.58
N LEU A 7 -16.00 -18.96 -14.05
CA LEU A 7 -15.63 -17.61 -14.47
C LEU A 7 -15.02 -16.80 -13.31
N ALA A 8 -15.63 -16.85 -12.12
CA ALA A 8 -15.09 -16.16 -10.94
C ALA A 8 -13.67 -16.63 -10.59
N LYS A 9 -13.40 -17.94 -10.67
CA LYS A 9 -12.05 -18.49 -10.45
C LYS A 9 -11.04 -17.99 -11.47
N ILE A 10 -11.40 -17.96 -12.76
CA ILE A 10 -10.54 -17.46 -13.83
C ILE A 10 -10.22 -15.98 -13.59
N VAL A 11 -11.24 -15.16 -13.29
CA VAL A 11 -11.06 -13.74 -13.02
C VAL A 11 -10.21 -13.52 -11.77
N SER A 12 -10.41 -14.29 -10.69
CA SER A 12 -9.52 -14.23 -9.52
C SER A 12 -8.07 -14.54 -9.88
N GLY A 13 -7.83 -15.58 -10.68
CA GLY A 13 -6.50 -15.94 -11.16
C GLY A 13 -5.83 -14.80 -11.93
N ILE A 14 -6.56 -14.21 -12.89
CA ILE A 14 -6.07 -13.08 -13.70
C ILE A 14 -5.73 -11.87 -12.83
N LEU A 15 -6.58 -11.50 -11.87
CA LEU A 15 -6.37 -10.32 -11.03
C LEU A 15 -5.28 -10.54 -9.97
N LEU A 16 -5.06 -11.78 -9.50
CA LEU A 16 -3.97 -12.10 -8.58
C LEU A 16 -2.60 -12.20 -9.27
N PHE A 17 -2.59 -12.61 -10.55
CA PHE A 17 -1.37 -12.96 -11.26
C PHE A 17 -0.28 -11.87 -11.24
N PRO A 18 -0.57 -10.58 -11.52
CA PRO A 18 0.46 -9.54 -11.49
C PRO A 18 1.17 -9.44 -10.14
N ALA A 19 0.42 -9.47 -9.03
CA ALA A 19 1.01 -9.37 -7.70
C ALA A 19 1.85 -10.60 -7.32
N LEU A 20 1.46 -11.80 -7.77
CA LEU A 20 2.27 -12.99 -7.58
C LEU A 20 3.58 -12.91 -8.37
N VAL A 21 3.53 -12.50 -9.64
CA VAL A 21 4.72 -12.31 -10.47
C VAL A 21 5.64 -11.25 -9.88
N TRP A 22 5.10 -10.10 -9.48
CA TRP A 22 5.88 -9.04 -8.85
C TRP A 22 6.50 -9.48 -7.53
N SER A 23 5.81 -10.29 -6.73
CA SER A 23 6.37 -10.88 -5.51
C SER A 23 7.56 -11.76 -5.82
N LEU A 24 7.45 -12.66 -6.81
CA LEU A 24 8.54 -13.57 -7.19
C LEU A 24 9.76 -12.80 -7.74
N ILE A 25 9.55 -11.82 -8.61
CA ILE A 25 10.62 -10.96 -9.13
C ILE A 25 11.31 -10.23 -7.98
N ALA A 26 10.54 -9.62 -7.09
CA ALA A 26 11.10 -8.88 -5.97
C ALA A 26 11.87 -9.78 -5.00
N ILE A 27 11.38 -10.99 -4.72
CA ILE A 27 12.09 -11.98 -3.88
C ILE A 27 13.41 -12.37 -4.54
N ASP A 28 13.41 -12.72 -5.82
CA ASP A 28 14.64 -13.11 -6.54
C ASP A 28 15.70 -12.00 -6.48
N VAL A 29 15.28 -10.76 -6.72
CA VAL A 29 16.16 -9.59 -6.69
C VAL A 29 16.67 -9.29 -5.29
N VAL A 30 15.82 -9.35 -4.25
CA VAL A 30 16.24 -9.15 -2.85
C VAL A 30 17.21 -10.23 -2.40
N VAL A 31 16.98 -11.50 -2.76
CA VAL A 31 17.85 -12.62 -2.40
C VAL A 31 19.22 -12.51 -3.07
N LYS A 32 19.26 -12.13 -4.36
CA LYS A 32 20.53 -12.04 -5.11
C LYS A 32 21.31 -10.76 -4.84
N ASN A 33 20.62 -9.64 -4.72
CA ASN A 33 21.23 -8.30 -4.74
C ASN A 33 21.08 -7.53 -3.41
N GLY A 34 20.41 -8.13 -2.41
CA GLY A 34 20.21 -7.54 -1.08
C GLY A 34 18.96 -6.66 -0.97
N ILE A 35 18.69 -6.21 0.26
CA ILE A 35 17.44 -5.50 0.62
C ILE A 35 17.33 -4.08 0.03
N TYR A 36 18.44 -3.48 -0.38
CA TYR A 36 18.52 -2.12 -0.97
C TYR A 36 18.45 -2.12 -2.51
N SER A 37 18.19 -3.28 -3.11
CA SER A 37 18.21 -3.45 -4.56
C SER A 37 16.98 -2.86 -5.25
N TYR A 38 17.12 -2.59 -6.54
CA TYR A 38 16.06 -2.09 -7.41
C TYR A 38 15.70 -3.11 -8.49
N THR A 39 14.44 -3.08 -8.91
CA THR A 39 13.93 -3.88 -10.02
C THR A 39 13.01 -3.05 -10.90
N PHE A 40 12.85 -3.46 -12.15
CA PHE A 40 11.75 -2.98 -12.99
C PHE A 40 10.45 -3.67 -12.59
N VAL A 41 9.32 -3.02 -12.86
CA VAL A 41 7.97 -3.55 -12.62
C VAL A 41 7.32 -3.92 -13.96
N PRO A 42 7.51 -5.12 -14.52
CA PRO A 42 6.89 -5.45 -15.81
C PRO A 42 5.36 -5.35 -15.72
N PRO A 43 4.67 -4.78 -16.73
CA PRO A 43 5.17 -4.22 -17.99
C PRO A 43 5.54 -2.73 -17.95
N LEU A 44 5.52 -2.11 -16.77
CA LEU A 44 5.73 -0.68 -16.57
C LEU A 44 7.22 -0.31 -16.68
N PRO A 45 7.58 0.76 -17.40
CA PRO A 45 8.97 1.11 -17.70
C PRO A 45 9.65 1.91 -16.57
N PHE A 46 9.26 1.70 -15.30
CA PHE A 46 9.88 2.38 -14.17
C PHE A 46 10.57 1.40 -13.21
N ARG A 47 11.61 1.90 -12.55
CA ARG A 47 12.32 1.19 -11.49
C ARG A 47 11.69 1.48 -10.14
N ILE A 48 11.67 0.46 -9.29
CA ILE A 48 11.24 0.56 -7.91
C ILE A 48 12.21 -0.22 -7.03
N HIS A 49 12.34 0.20 -5.78
CA HIS A 49 13.03 -0.56 -4.76
C HIS A 49 12.36 -1.94 -4.57
N ALA A 50 13.13 -3.02 -4.67
CA ALA A 50 12.62 -4.38 -4.74
C ALA A 50 11.81 -4.75 -3.50
N LEU A 51 12.27 -4.36 -2.31
CA LEU A 51 11.54 -4.61 -1.07
C LEU A 51 10.21 -3.83 -1.00
N SER A 52 10.14 -2.64 -1.61
CA SER A 52 8.90 -1.87 -1.68
C SER A 52 7.89 -2.52 -2.63
N LEU A 53 8.36 -3.06 -3.76
CA LEU A 53 7.53 -3.86 -4.67
C LEU A 53 6.99 -5.11 -3.95
N LEU A 54 7.86 -5.83 -3.25
CA LEU A 54 7.47 -7.00 -2.47
C LEU A 54 6.40 -6.65 -1.42
N ASN A 55 6.61 -5.57 -0.68
CA ASN A 55 5.68 -5.12 0.34
C ASN A 55 4.28 -4.79 -0.24
N MET A 56 4.21 -4.04 -1.34
CA MET A 56 2.94 -3.74 -2.00
C MET A 56 2.28 -4.99 -2.58
N ALA A 57 3.06 -5.89 -3.17
CA ALA A 57 2.55 -7.12 -3.75
C ALA A 57 1.98 -8.07 -2.69
N ILE A 58 2.66 -8.23 -1.55
CA ILE A 58 2.15 -9.02 -0.42
C ILE A 58 0.89 -8.40 0.14
N PHE A 59 0.87 -7.08 0.40
CA PHE A 59 -0.34 -6.40 0.89
C PHE A 59 -1.53 -6.61 -0.05
N TYR A 60 -1.31 -6.50 -1.36
CA TYR A 60 -2.33 -6.75 -2.36
C TYR A 60 -2.87 -8.19 -2.27
N VAL A 61 -1.98 -9.19 -2.26
CA VAL A 61 -2.36 -10.60 -2.18
C VAL A 61 -3.16 -10.88 -0.90
N VAL A 62 -2.66 -10.41 0.25
CA VAL A 62 -3.33 -10.59 1.54
C VAL A 62 -4.70 -9.93 1.55
N THR A 63 -4.80 -8.67 1.11
CA THR A 63 -6.08 -7.95 1.05
C THR A 63 -7.07 -8.62 0.11
N PHE A 64 -6.59 -9.05 -1.07
CA PHE A 64 -7.42 -9.70 -2.07
C PHE A 64 -7.99 -11.04 -1.56
N LEU A 65 -7.19 -11.84 -0.86
CA LEU A 65 -7.59 -13.16 -0.40
C LEU A 65 -8.48 -13.11 0.84
N THR A 66 -8.25 -12.15 1.72
CA THR A 66 -8.87 -12.16 3.06
C THR A 66 -10.23 -11.45 3.10
N ILE A 67 -10.55 -10.54 2.18
CA ILE A 67 -11.87 -9.87 2.14
C ILE A 67 -12.99 -10.84 1.73
N LEU A 68 -13.99 -10.98 2.60
CA LEU A 68 -15.16 -11.83 2.38
C LEU A 68 -16.47 -11.03 2.09
N PRO A 69 -17.49 -11.67 1.48
CA PRO A 69 -17.37 -12.89 0.67
C PRO A 69 -16.48 -12.64 -0.55
N HIS A 70 -15.73 -13.67 -0.97
CA HIS A 70 -14.73 -13.53 -2.04
C HIS A 70 -15.38 -13.19 -3.38
N LYS A 71 -15.20 -11.94 -3.82
CA LYS A 71 -15.68 -11.43 -5.12
C LYS A 71 -14.51 -10.75 -5.81
N PRO A 72 -13.97 -11.31 -6.90
CA PRO A 72 -12.67 -10.89 -7.44
C PRO A 72 -12.59 -9.39 -7.77
N LEU A 73 -13.59 -8.84 -8.46
CA LEU A 73 -13.60 -7.42 -8.82
C LEU A 73 -13.72 -6.50 -7.59
N LYS A 74 -14.54 -6.88 -6.60
CA LYS A 74 -14.64 -6.15 -5.32
C LYS A 74 -13.28 -6.14 -4.63
N ASN A 75 -12.69 -7.33 -4.45
CA ASN A 75 -11.46 -7.51 -3.69
C ASN A 75 -10.28 -6.81 -4.38
N PHE A 76 -10.22 -6.87 -5.72
CA PHE A 76 -9.30 -6.09 -6.54
C PHE A 76 -9.45 -4.58 -6.31
N SER A 77 -10.66 -4.04 -6.47
CA SER A 77 -10.90 -2.60 -6.31
C SER A 77 -10.53 -2.12 -4.91
N ILE A 78 -10.83 -2.90 -3.87
CA ILE A 78 -10.46 -2.57 -2.49
C ILE A 78 -8.94 -2.56 -2.35
N ALA A 79 -8.25 -3.67 -2.68
CA ALA A 79 -6.80 -3.78 -2.55
C ALA A 79 -6.07 -2.66 -3.30
N LEU A 80 -6.47 -2.38 -4.54
CA LEU A 80 -5.85 -1.34 -5.35
C LEU A 80 -6.14 0.07 -4.81
N SER A 81 -7.37 0.35 -4.38
CA SER A 81 -7.73 1.64 -3.79
C SER A 81 -6.99 1.90 -2.48
N SER A 82 -6.78 0.87 -1.65
CA SER A 82 -6.01 0.96 -0.42
C SER A 82 -4.53 1.20 -0.70
N LEU A 83 -3.92 0.50 -1.66
CA LEU A 83 -2.54 0.76 -2.07
C LEU A 83 -2.36 2.19 -2.60
N PHE A 84 -3.29 2.65 -3.44
CA PHE A 84 -3.29 4.01 -3.96
C PHE A 84 -3.36 5.04 -2.83
N LEU A 85 -4.34 4.92 -1.94
CA LEU A 85 -4.52 5.85 -0.82
C LEU A 85 -3.32 5.82 0.15
N SER A 86 -2.77 4.64 0.42
CA SER A 86 -1.56 4.49 1.22
C SER A 86 -0.39 5.29 0.64
N ASN A 87 -0.13 5.13 -0.66
CA ASN A 87 0.97 5.82 -1.32
C ASN A 87 0.75 7.33 -1.33
N THR A 88 -0.47 7.80 -1.61
CA THR A 88 -0.75 9.23 -1.64
C THR A 88 -0.68 9.87 -0.25
N ILE A 89 -1.07 9.16 0.82
CA ILE A 89 -0.87 9.62 2.20
C ILE A 89 0.62 9.73 2.52
N TYR A 90 1.43 8.74 2.12
CA TYR A 90 2.88 8.80 2.33
C TYR A 90 3.49 10.04 1.66
N GLU A 91 3.15 10.29 0.39
CA GLU A 91 3.63 11.46 -0.36
C GLU A 91 3.08 12.78 0.21
N LEU A 92 1.85 12.79 0.73
CA LEU A 92 1.31 13.96 1.43
C LEU A 92 2.11 14.29 2.70
N ILE A 93 2.43 13.28 3.53
CA ILE A 93 3.25 13.49 4.72
C ILE A 93 4.63 14.01 4.34
N PHE A 94 5.24 13.44 3.30
CA PHE A 94 6.49 13.95 2.74
C PHE A 94 6.37 15.43 2.31
N GLY A 95 5.31 15.78 1.58
CA GLY A 95 5.05 17.14 1.12
C GLY A 95 4.83 18.14 2.26
N ILE A 96 4.12 17.75 3.31
CA ILE A 96 3.91 18.59 4.51
C ILE A 96 5.22 18.87 5.23
N LEU A 97 6.07 17.84 5.37
CA LEU A 97 7.28 17.93 6.18
C LEU A 97 8.48 18.53 5.44
N TYR A 98 8.49 18.46 4.10
CA TYR A 98 9.68 18.78 3.33
C TYR A 98 9.40 19.61 2.06
N ASP A 99 8.55 19.12 1.16
CA ASP A 99 8.30 19.78 -0.14
C ASP A 99 6.85 20.28 -0.28
N TRP A 100 6.63 21.52 0.13
CA TRP A 100 5.32 22.17 0.07
C TRP A 100 4.77 22.31 -1.35
N THR A 101 5.63 22.32 -2.38
CA THR A 101 5.17 22.43 -3.76
C THR A 101 4.45 21.16 -4.21
N SER A 102 4.87 19.99 -3.69
CA SER A 102 4.21 18.71 -3.94
C SER A 102 2.76 18.67 -3.43
N LEU A 103 2.37 19.54 -2.47
CA LEU A 103 1.01 19.60 -1.93
C LEU A 103 -0.06 19.91 -2.98
N ILE A 104 0.32 20.63 -4.05
CA ILE A 104 -0.57 20.92 -5.19
C ILE A 104 -1.05 19.61 -5.83
N VAL A 105 -0.22 18.57 -5.83
CA VAL A 105 -0.53 17.26 -6.41
C VAL A 105 -1.05 16.30 -5.35
N THR A 106 -0.42 16.25 -4.17
CA THR A 106 -0.73 15.23 -3.16
C THR A 106 -2.09 15.48 -2.48
N LEU A 107 -2.51 16.73 -2.25
CA LEU A 107 -3.81 17.04 -1.66
C LEU A 107 -5.00 16.56 -2.53
N PRO A 108 -5.06 16.86 -3.85
CA PRO A 108 -6.08 16.29 -4.72
C PRO A 108 -6.05 14.76 -4.76
N LEU A 109 -4.85 14.14 -4.80
CA LEU A 109 -4.72 12.68 -4.87
C LEU A 109 -5.21 11.98 -3.61
N VAL A 110 -4.87 12.48 -2.42
CA VAL A 110 -5.37 11.96 -1.16
C VAL A 110 -6.89 12.16 -1.05
N SER A 111 -7.39 13.35 -1.39
CA SER A 111 -8.83 13.63 -1.37
C SER A 111 -9.59 12.69 -2.31
N GLY A 112 -9.11 12.51 -3.54
CA GLY A 112 -9.68 11.58 -4.51
C GLY A 112 -9.61 10.12 -4.04
N GLY A 113 -8.51 9.72 -3.40
CA GLY A 113 -8.35 8.39 -2.80
C GLY A 113 -9.36 8.14 -1.67
N ILE A 114 -9.57 9.11 -0.79
CA ILE A 114 -10.57 9.04 0.28
C ILE A 114 -11.98 8.93 -0.31
N ILE A 115 -12.31 9.79 -1.29
CA ILE A 115 -13.63 9.76 -1.96
C ILE A 115 -13.86 8.40 -2.62
N LEU A 116 -12.87 7.86 -3.33
CA LEU A 116 -12.95 6.54 -3.95
C LEU A 116 -13.18 5.44 -2.90
N LEU A 117 -12.42 5.45 -1.80
CA LEU A 117 -12.53 4.47 -0.74
C LEU A 117 -13.93 4.52 -0.08
N LEU A 118 -14.46 5.73 0.18
CA LEU A 118 -15.79 5.92 0.73
C LEU A 118 -16.89 5.48 -0.26
N PHE A 119 -16.75 5.79 -1.54
CA PHE A 119 -17.66 5.33 -2.59
C PHE A 119 -17.70 3.79 -2.68
N LEU A 120 -16.53 3.15 -2.73
CA LEU A 120 -16.41 1.69 -2.74
C LEU A 120 -16.99 1.11 -1.44
N ASN A 121 -16.80 1.76 -0.29
CA ASN A 121 -17.35 1.31 0.97
C ASN A 121 -18.88 1.43 1.01
N GLY A 122 -19.45 2.47 0.41
CA GLY A 122 -20.90 2.60 0.21
C GLY A 122 -21.48 1.46 -0.62
N ARG A 123 -20.70 0.92 -1.57
CA ARG A 123 -21.10 -0.20 -2.42
C ARG A 123 -20.86 -1.59 -1.82
N PHE A 124 -19.77 -1.76 -1.08
CA PHE A 124 -19.26 -3.08 -0.69
C PHE A 124 -19.15 -3.31 0.82
N HIS A 125 -19.35 -2.27 1.63
CA HIS A 125 -19.35 -2.29 3.10
C HIS A 125 -18.15 -3.05 3.68
N PHE A 126 -16.94 -2.66 3.27
CA PHE A 126 -15.71 -3.34 3.66
C PHE A 126 -14.91 -2.57 4.71
N LEU A 127 -15.29 -1.35 5.09
CA LEU A 127 -14.66 -0.63 6.20
C LEU A 127 -15.28 -1.05 7.53
N THR A 128 -14.44 -1.26 8.53
CA THR A 128 -14.87 -1.55 9.89
C THR A 128 -15.46 -0.32 10.58
N ARG A 129 -16.33 -0.58 11.57
CA ARG A 129 -16.79 0.42 12.55
C ARG A 129 -16.32 0.09 13.96
N ASP A 130 -15.50 -0.95 14.09
CA ASP A 130 -14.95 -1.40 15.36
C ASP A 130 -13.94 -0.37 15.88
N LYS A 131 -14.13 0.04 17.15
CA LYS A 131 -13.30 1.07 17.77
C LYS A 131 -11.85 0.63 17.95
N ASP A 132 -11.61 -0.64 18.23
CA ASP A 132 -10.26 -1.16 18.49
C ASP A 132 -9.44 -1.17 17.19
N HIS A 133 -10.10 -1.53 16.08
CA HIS A 133 -9.51 -1.44 14.75
C HIS A 133 -9.21 0.00 14.33
N LEU A 134 -10.11 0.94 14.64
CA LEU A 134 -9.90 2.37 14.37
C LEU A 134 -8.74 2.92 15.21
N LEU A 135 -8.63 2.52 16.48
CA LEU A 135 -7.50 2.87 17.34
C LEU A 135 -6.19 2.32 16.80
N LEU A 136 -6.18 1.07 16.30
CA LEU A 136 -5.00 0.48 15.68
C LEU A 136 -4.58 1.24 14.41
N PHE A 137 -5.54 1.64 13.57
CA PHE A 137 -5.26 2.52 12.43
C PHE A 137 -4.63 3.84 12.87
N ILE A 138 -5.20 4.51 13.88
CA ILE A 138 -4.68 5.78 14.41
C ILE A 138 -3.25 5.59 14.93
N LEU A 139 -3.00 4.51 15.69
CA LEU A 139 -1.68 4.18 16.20
C LEU A 139 -0.67 4.00 15.06
N CYS A 140 -0.99 3.16 14.06
CA CYS A 140 -0.13 2.96 12.89
C CYS A 140 0.14 4.27 12.13
N PHE A 141 -0.89 5.11 11.95
CA PHE A 141 -0.77 6.39 11.27
C PHE A 141 0.10 7.38 12.06
N SER A 142 -0.07 7.47 13.39
CA SER A 142 0.77 8.28 14.26
C SER A 142 2.23 7.79 14.26
N THR A 143 2.46 6.47 14.27
CA THR A 143 3.80 5.89 14.13
C THR A 143 4.42 6.24 12.78
N LEU A 144 3.65 6.26 11.68
CA LEU A 144 4.15 6.69 10.37
C LEU A 144 4.59 8.15 10.40
N ILE A 145 3.78 9.04 10.99
CA ILE A 145 4.15 10.46 11.14
C ILE A 145 5.44 10.59 11.94
N ALA A 146 5.56 9.87 13.07
CA ALA A 146 6.77 9.88 13.88
C ALA A 146 8.02 9.42 13.11
N LEU A 147 7.90 8.32 12.34
CA LEU A 147 9.00 7.84 11.48
C LEU A 147 9.39 8.88 10.42
N MET A 148 8.41 9.53 9.80
CA MET A 148 8.67 10.56 8.79
C MET A 148 9.32 11.81 9.40
N LEU A 149 8.98 12.18 10.64
CA LEU A 149 9.66 13.24 11.38
C LEU A 149 11.11 12.88 11.71
N ILE A 150 11.37 11.64 12.15
CA ILE A 150 12.74 11.16 12.43
C ILE A 150 13.57 11.15 11.14
N LEU A 151 13.00 10.68 10.01
CA LEU A 151 13.64 10.76 8.69
C LEU A 151 14.01 12.22 8.35
N ASN A 152 13.10 13.17 8.58
CA ASN A 152 13.39 14.58 8.34
C ASN A 152 14.54 15.08 9.24
N GLN A 153 14.48 14.80 10.54
CA GLN A 153 15.48 15.23 11.52
C GLN A 153 16.88 14.65 11.27
N THR A 154 16.95 13.43 10.72
CA THR A 154 18.21 12.77 10.35
C THR A 154 18.78 13.25 9.01
N GLY A 155 18.12 14.20 8.35
CA GLY A 155 18.57 14.78 7.08
C GLY A 155 18.24 13.92 5.85
N PHE A 156 17.50 12.81 6.01
CA PHE A 156 17.19 11.89 4.92
C PHE A 156 16.51 12.59 3.73
N PHE A 157 15.54 13.49 3.98
CA PHE A 157 14.85 14.17 2.87
C PHE A 157 15.74 15.16 2.12
N ALA A 158 16.71 15.79 2.80
CA ALA A 158 17.70 16.61 2.14
C ALA A 158 18.62 15.76 1.23
N GLU A 159 19.08 14.60 1.72
CA GLU A 159 19.85 13.67 0.89
C GLU A 159 19.02 13.12 -0.28
N MET A 160 17.74 12.81 -0.07
CA MET A 160 16.80 12.42 -1.13
C MET A 160 16.66 13.49 -2.20
N HIS A 161 16.54 14.76 -1.83
CA HIS A 161 16.44 15.84 -2.80
C HIS A 161 17.70 15.94 -3.68
N LEU A 162 18.88 15.86 -3.07
CA LEU A 162 20.14 15.84 -3.80
C LEU A 162 20.24 14.63 -4.73
N TYR A 163 19.78 13.46 -4.28
CA TYR A 163 19.75 12.23 -5.09
C TYR A 163 18.80 12.36 -6.29
N LEU A 164 17.57 12.83 -6.06
CA LEU A 164 16.55 12.99 -7.11
C LEU A 164 16.89 14.07 -8.14
N THR A 165 17.62 15.11 -7.72
CA THR A 165 18.13 16.16 -8.62
C THR A 165 19.43 15.78 -9.33
N GLY A 166 19.98 14.60 -9.05
CA GLY A 166 21.24 14.13 -9.64
C GLY A 166 22.49 14.83 -9.08
N GLN A 167 22.34 15.62 -8.03
CA GLN A 167 23.45 16.30 -7.35
C GLN A 167 24.24 15.36 -6.42
N SER A 168 23.68 14.18 -6.12
CA SER A 168 24.34 13.11 -5.38
C SER A 168 24.12 11.75 -6.06
N MET A 169 25.17 10.95 -6.15
CA MET A 169 25.09 9.54 -6.56
C MET A 169 24.92 8.58 -5.37
N LYS A 170 25.02 9.09 -4.14
CA LYS A 170 24.84 8.31 -2.92
C LYS A 170 23.35 8.03 -2.74
N ASP A 171 23.00 6.75 -2.77
CA ASP A 171 21.66 6.29 -2.46
C ASP A 171 21.33 6.58 -0.97
N PRO A 172 20.34 7.44 -0.67
CA PRO A 172 19.96 7.79 0.69
C PRO A 172 19.07 6.75 1.40
N HIS A 173 18.53 5.76 0.67
CA HIS A 173 17.56 4.81 1.19
C HIS A 173 18.17 3.97 2.32
N ASN A 174 17.58 4.07 3.51
CA ASN A 174 18.03 3.39 4.72
C ASN A 174 16.91 2.51 5.31
N MET A 175 17.22 1.77 6.37
CA MET A 175 16.25 0.86 7.00
C MET A 175 15.02 1.60 7.57
N LEU A 176 15.19 2.85 8.02
CA LEU A 176 14.09 3.65 8.56
C LEU A 176 13.10 4.06 7.47
N TRP A 177 13.60 4.38 6.27
CA TRP A 177 12.77 4.63 5.09
C TRP A 177 12.06 3.36 4.60
N ILE A 178 12.73 2.21 4.62
CA ILE A 178 12.08 0.93 4.30
C ILE A 178 10.91 0.69 5.27
N LEU A 179 11.15 0.90 6.57
CA LEU A 179 10.13 0.71 7.60
C LEU A 179 8.95 1.67 7.41
N SER A 180 9.19 2.94 7.05
CA SER A 180 8.11 3.89 6.79
C SER A 180 7.26 3.48 5.58
N LYS A 181 7.87 2.95 4.51
CA LYS A 181 7.15 2.39 3.35
C LYS A 181 6.38 1.11 3.68
N VAL A 182 6.90 0.26 4.56
CA VAL A 182 6.14 -0.90 5.07
C VAL A 182 4.92 -0.41 5.83
N LEU A 183 5.13 0.45 6.84
CA LEU A 183 4.05 0.93 7.68
C LEU A 183 2.98 1.69 6.89
N SER A 184 3.36 2.49 5.89
CA SER A 184 2.40 3.22 5.07
C SER A 184 1.44 2.29 4.34
N VAL A 185 1.92 1.17 3.80
CA VAL A 185 1.09 0.18 3.11
C VAL A 185 0.14 -0.52 4.08
N TRP A 186 0.67 -0.94 5.23
CA TRP A 186 -0.08 -1.77 6.18
C TRP A 186 -0.99 -0.97 7.12
N MET A 187 -0.81 0.36 7.26
CA MET A 187 -1.62 1.16 8.18
C MET A 187 -3.12 1.09 7.86
N LEU A 188 -3.51 0.88 6.60
CA LEU A 188 -4.91 0.80 6.20
C LEU A 188 -5.53 -0.57 6.45
N PHE A 189 -4.73 -1.61 6.71
CA PHE A 189 -5.22 -2.97 6.90
C PHE A 189 -6.20 -3.11 8.08
N PRO A 190 -5.98 -2.49 9.26
CA PRO A 190 -6.95 -2.48 10.36
C PRO A 190 -8.32 -1.92 9.98
N LEU A 191 -8.41 -1.01 9.00
CA LEU A 191 -9.68 -0.44 8.55
C LEU A 191 -10.52 -1.43 7.75
N LEU A 192 -9.91 -2.51 7.25
CA LEU A 192 -10.58 -3.51 6.44
C LEU A 192 -11.35 -4.50 7.31
N ASN A 193 -12.61 -4.73 6.96
CA ASN A 193 -13.46 -5.75 7.56
C ASN A 193 -13.18 -7.10 6.91
N VAL A 194 -12.06 -7.69 7.35
CA VAL A 194 -11.53 -8.94 6.83
C VAL A 194 -12.34 -10.16 7.28
N LEU A 195 -13.04 -10.06 8.42
CA LEU A 195 -13.79 -11.16 9.04
C LEU A 195 -15.20 -10.74 9.43
N SER A 196 -16.03 -10.33 8.46
CA SER A 196 -17.47 -10.42 8.63
C SER A 196 -18.00 -11.71 8.01
N ALA A 197 -17.46 -12.84 8.47
CA ALA A 197 -18.33 -13.99 8.61
C ALA A 197 -19.23 -13.65 9.80
N LYS A 198 -20.53 -13.50 9.58
CA LYS A 198 -21.50 -13.74 10.64
C LYS A 198 -21.27 -15.17 11.13
N MET A 199 -20.33 -15.37 12.05
CA MET A 199 -20.52 -16.39 13.08
C MET A 199 -21.71 -15.89 13.87
N GLY A 200 -22.77 -16.70 13.88
CA GLY A 200 -23.98 -16.40 14.61
C GLY A 200 -23.64 -16.04 16.05
N ARG A 201 -23.71 -14.75 16.38
CA ARG A 201 -23.99 -14.34 17.75
C ARG A 201 -25.47 -14.56 17.95
N THR A 202 -25.82 -15.78 18.34
CA THR A 202 -26.95 -15.98 19.25
C THR A 202 -26.63 -15.23 20.55
N ARG A 203 -27.25 -14.07 20.72
CA ARG A 203 -27.85 -13.63 21.99
C ARG A 203 -29.03 -12.74 21.65
#